data_AF-A0A6M0G8Z7-F1
#
_entry.id   AF-A0A6M0G8Z7-F1
#
_cell.length_a   1.000
_cell.length_b   1.000
_cell.length_c   1.000
_cell.angle_alpha   90.00
_cell.angle_beta   90.00
_cell.angle_gamma   90.00
#
_symmetry.space_group_name_H-M   'P 1'
#
loop_
_entity.id
_entity.type
_entity.pdbx_description
1 polymer ?
#
loop_
_entity_poly.entity_id
_entity_poly.type
_entity_poly.pdbx_seq_one_letter_code
_entity_poly.pdbx_strand_id
1 'polypeptide(L)'
;MQKVNLKFVFVVIFLTVFALVKLAYPNQFNWVLRDSLENGWFSKLLICYVIITIIGHSLVFPDPVLLKVTGYRMIVKPLDVLLNIGTYVAVSSTALNLLKATFIQKFFGDVIYFNNFEDLDIYTMMGVSVLLSFYVIINMT
;
A
#
# COMPACT_ATOMS: atom_id res chain seq x y z
N MET A 1 16.11 -6.40 -32.94
CA MET A 1 14.71 -6.40 -32.45
C MET A 1 14.74 -6.24 -30.95
N GLN A 2 14.24 -5.12 -30.40
CA GLN A 2 14.12 -4.93 -28.95
C GLN A 2 13.21 -6.02 -28.38
N LYS A 3 13.67 -6.74 -27.34
CA LYS A 3 12.82 -7.67 -26.60
C LYS A 3 11.74 -6.86 -25.91
N VAL A 4 10.52 -6.95 -26.43
CA VAL A 4 9.34 -6.34 -25.79
C VAL A 4 9.24 -6.89 -24.37
N ASN A 5 9.19 -6.00 -23.38
CA ASN A 5 9.07 -6.40 -21.99
C ASN A 5 7.64 -6.94 -21.76
N LEU A 6 7.49 -8.26 -21.78
CA LEU A 6 6.20 -8.94 -21.62
C LEU A 6 5.46 -8.50 -20.35
N LYS A 7 6.20 -8.19 -19.27
CA LYS A 7 5.62 -7.68 -18.01
C LYS A 7 4.93 -6.34 -18.23
N PHE A 8 5.55 -5.45 -19.01
CA PHE A 8 4.99 -4.13 -19.32
C PHE A 8 3.73 -4.26 -20.18
N VAL A 9 3.74 -5.11 -21.21
CA VAL A 9 2.57 -5.35 -22.07
C VAL A 9 1.40 -5.90 -21.25
N PHE A 10 1.67 -6.85 -20.35
CA PHE A 10 0.64 -7.39 -19.46
C PHE A 10 0.02 -6.31 -18.57
N VAL A 11 0.82 -5.44 -17.97
CA VAL A 11 0.33 -4.33 -17.14
C VAL A 11 -0.54 -3.36 -17.95
N VAL A 12 -0.14 -3.01 -19.18
CA VAL A 12 -0.92 -2.13 -20.04
C VAL A 12 -2.26 -2.75 -20.41
N ILE A 13 -2.28 -4.04 -20.77
CA ILE A 13 -3.53 -4.76 -21.08
C ILE A 13 -4.43 -4.81 -19.83
N PHE A 14 -3.86 -5.17 -18.68
CA PHE A 14 -4.59 -5.23 -17.41
C PHE A 14 -5.24 -3.89 -17.06
N LEU A 15 -4.48 -2.79 -17.10
CA LEU A 15 -5.00 -1.45 -16.83
C LEU A 15 -6.09 -1.04 -17.82
N THR A 16 -5.94 -1.40 -19.09
CA THR A 16 -6.93 -1.10 -20.13
C THR A 16 -8.24 -1.84 -19.87
N VAL A 17 -8.18 -3.14 -19.56
CA VAL A 17 -9.36 -3.94 -19.19
C VAL A 17 -10.03 -3.36 -17.94
N PHE A 18 -9.23 -2.99 -16.94
CA PHE A 18 -9.72 -2.40 -15.70
C PHE A 18 -10.48 -1.09 -15.95
N ALA A 19 -9.96 -0.22 -16.82
CA ALA A 19 -10.61 1.01 -17.24
C ALA A 19 -11.93 0.75 -18.00
N LEU A 20 -11.94 -0.22 -18.91
CA LEU A 20 -13.15 -0.61 -19.66
C LEU A 20 -14.24 -1.15 -18.74
N VAL A 21 -13.89 -1.99 -17.76
CA VAL A 21 -14.84 -2.51 -16.77
C VAL A 21 -15.46 -1.38 -15.95
N LYS A 22 -14.64 -0.42 -15.50
CA LYS A 22 -15.14 0.77 -14.77
C LYS A 22 -16.09 1.60 -15.62
N LEU A 23 -15.80 1.79 -16.92
CA LEU A 23 -16.67 2.53 -17.83
C LEU A 23 -18.00 1.82 -18.09
N ALA A 24 -17.98 0.48 -18.19
CA ALA A 24 -19.18 -0.31 -18.45
C ALA A 24 -20.10 -0.43 -17.22
N TYR A 25 -19.54 -0.50 -16.00
CA TYR A 25 -20.29 -0.76 -14.77
C TYR A 25 -19.86 0.16 -13.61
N PRO A 26 -20.03 1.50 -13.73
CA PRO A 26 -19.46 2.44 -12.77
C PRO A 26 -19.98 2.24 -11.33
N ASN A 27 -21.27 1.97 -11.18
CA ASN A 27 -21.89 1.83 -9.85
C ASN A 27 -21.55 0.49 -9.20
N GLN A 28 -21.64 -0.61 -9.94
CA GLN A 28 -21.31 -1.94 -9.42
C GLN A 28 -19.82 -2.02 -9.08
N PHE A 29 -18.97 -1.43 -9.92
CA PHE A 29 -17.53 -1.39 -9.69
C PHE A 29 -17.16 -0.60 -8.43
N ASN A 30 -17.75 0.58 -8.23
CA ASN A 30 -17.53 1.35 -7.00
C ASN A 30 -18.00 0.58 -5.76
N TRP A 31 -19.12 -0.13 -5.85
CA TRP A 31 -19.65 -0.92 -4.74
C TRP A 31 -18.73 -2.08 -4.36
N VAL A 32 -18.20 -2.81 -5.34
CA VAL A 32 -17.19 -3.87 -5.11
C VAL A 32 -15.92 -3.31 -4.48
N LEU A 33 -15.45 -2.14 -4.94
CA LEU A 33 -14.29 -1.49 -4.36
C LEU A 33 -14.54 -1.04 -2.91
N ARG A 34 -15.73 -0.51 -2.63
CA ARG A 34 -16.13 -0.13 -1.28
C ARG A 34 -16.14 -1.35 -0.36
N ASP A 35 -16.81 -2.42 -0.75
CA ASP A 35 -16.87 -3.67 0.01
C ASP A 35 -15.46 -4.21 0.29
N SER A 36 -14.60 -4.20 -0.73
CA SER A 36 -13.19 -4.58 -0.61
C SER A 36 -12.42 -3.74 0.42
N LEU A 37 -12.62 -2.42 0.42
CA LEU A 37 -11.96 -1.48 1.35
C LEU A 37 -12.55 -1.55 2.77
N GLU A 38 -13.85 -1.82 2.92
CA GLU A 38 -14.54 -1.89 4.20
C GLU A 38 -14.31 -3.22 4.92
N ASN A 39 -14.23 -4.33 4.18
CA ASN A 39 -14.04 -5.68 4.74
C ASN A 39 -12.71 -5.86 5.50
N GLY A 40 -11.75 -4.96 5.32
CA GLY A 40 -10.48 -4.96 6.05
C GLY A 40 -9.52 -6.09 5.66
N TRP A 41 -9.90 -6.96 4.73
CA TRP A 41 -9.05 -8.03 4.18
C TRP A 41 -7.81 -7.45 3.52
N PHE A 42 -7.95 -6.38 2.73
CA PHE A 42 -6.83 -5.68 2.11
C PHE A 42 -5.82 -5.16 3.15
N SER A 43 -6.31 -4.60 4.26
CA SER A 43 -5.45 -4.12 5.34
C SER A 43 -4.65 -5.27 5.97
N LYS A 44 -5.32 -6.38 6.29
CA LYS A 44 -4.67 -7.57 6.86
C LYS A 44 -3.63 -8.18 5.91
N LEU A 45 -3.97 -8.31 4.63
CA LEU A 45 -3.05 -8.83 3.61
C LEU A 45 -1.82 -7.94 3.46
N LEU A 46 -2.02 -6.62 3.45
CA LEU A 46 -0.93 -5.67 3.31
C LEU A 46 0.00 -5.71 4.53
N ILE A 47 -0.54 -5.74 5.75
CA ILE A 47 0.25 -5.90 6.98
C ILE A 47 1.05 -7.20 6.96
N CYS A 48 0.41 -8.31 6.56
CA CYS A 48 1.07 -9.61 6.44
C CYS A 48 2.24 -9.55 5.45
N TYR A 49 2.02 -8.94 4.28
CA TYR A 49 3.05 -8.74 3.25
C TYR A 49 4.23 -7.92 3.78
N VAL A 50 3.96 -6.82 4.50
CA VAL A 50 4.99 -5.96 5.09
C VAL A 50 5.87 -6.74 6.08
N ILE A 51 5.23 -7.48 6.99
CA ILE A 51 5.92 -8.30 7.99
C ILE A 51 6.81 -9.35 7.32
N ILE A 52 6.27 -10.10 6.35
CA ILE A 52 7.00 -11.16 5.64
C ILE A 52 8.22 -10.58 4.92
N THR A 53 8.06 -9.43 4.26
CA THR A 53 9.13 -8.82 3.47
C THR A 53 10.26 -8.33 4.37
N ILE A 54 9.96 -7.65 5.47
CA ILE A 54 10.99 -7.12 6.39
C ILE A 54 11.72 -8.25 7.12
N ILE A 55 10.98 -9.27 7.59
CA ILE A 55 11.60 -10.44 8.21
C ILE A 55 12.48 -11.17 7.19
N GLY A 56 11.95 -11.41 5.98
CA GLY A 56 12.69 -12.05 4.89
C GLY A 56 13.98 -11.31 4.56
N HIS A 57 13.91 -9.98 4.42
CA HIS A 57 15.07 -9.14 4.15
C HIS A 57 16.12 -9.24 5.27
N SER A 58 15.70 -9.16 6.54
CA SER A 58 16.60 -9.25 7.72
C SER A 58 17.30 -10.62 7.87
N LEU A 59 16.68 -11.68 7.35
CA LEU A 59 17.23 -13.04 7.36
C LEU A 59 18.17 -13.30 6.18
N VAL A 60 17.84 -12.80 4.99
CA VAL A 60 18.59 -13.07 3.75
C VAL A 60 19.82 -12.16 3.60
N PHE A 61 19.75 -10.92 4.09
CA PHE A 61 20.83 -9.94 3.98
C PHE A 61 21.39 -9.53 5.36
N PRO A 62 21.97 -10.48 6.13
CA PRO A 62 22.61 -10.14 7.38
C PRO A 62 23.92 -9.38 7.17
N ASP A 63 24.06 -8.20 7.78
CA ASP A 63 25.33 -7.47 7.77
C ASP A 63 26.42 -8.18 8.63
N PRO A 64 27.47 -8.74 8.00
CA PRO A 64 28.44 -9.59 8.70
C PRO A 64 29.34 -8.81 9.66
N VAL A 65 29.49 -7.49 9.46
CA VAL A 65 30.28 -6.60 10.32
C VAL A 65 29.53 -6.31 11.62
N LEU A 66 28.23 -5.98 11.53
CA LEU A 66 27.41 -5.64 12.68
C LEU A 66 27.07 -6.87 13.54
N LEU A 67 26.94 -8.05 12.93
CA LEU A 67 26.67 -9.30 13.64
C LEU A 67 27.80 -9.78 14.57
N LYS A 68 29.04 -9.32 14.35
CA LYS A 68 30.18 -9.64 15.22
C LYS A 68 30.11 -8.91 16.57
N VAL A 69 29.29 -7.86 16.68
CA VAL A 69 29.06 -7.13 17.93
C VAL A 69 27.92 -7.81 18.70
N THR A 70 28.23 -8.46 19.82
CA THR A 70 27.29 -9.25 20.63
C THR A 70 26.07 -8.47 21.10
N GLY A 71 26.23 -7.19 21.45
CA GLY A 71 25.12 -6.31 21.82
C GLY A 71 24.19 -5.96 20.65
N TYR A 72 24.75 -5.84 19.44
CA TYR A 72 23.97 -5.58 18.23
C TYR A 72 23.08 -6.79 17.86
N ARG A 73 23.65 -8.00 17.93
CA ARG A 73 22.93 -9.23 17.54
C ARG A 73 21.73 -9.54 18.44
N MET A 74 21.85 -9.33 19.75
CA MET A 74 20.81 -9.75 20.71
C MET A 74 19.72 -8.70 20.96
N ILE A 75 20.07 -7.40 20.91
CA ILE A 75 19.14 -6.33 21.32
C ILE A 75 18.83 -5.41 20.15
N VAL A 76 19.85 -4.90 19.46
CA VAL A 76 19.66 -3.87 18.43
C VAL A 76 18.98 -4.42 17.19
N LYS A 77 19.42 -5.60 16.69
CA LYS A 77 18.83 -6.23 15.49
C LYS A 77 17.33 -6.53 15.63
N PRO A 78 16.83 -7.20 16.68
CA PRO A 78 15.39 -7.44 16.81
C PRO A 78 14.61 -6.14 17.02
N LEU A 79 15.17 -5.16 17.73
CA LEU A 79 14.54 -3.85 17.91
C LEU A 79 14.41 -3.08 16.60
N ASP A 80 15.46 -3.09 15.77
CA ASP A 80 15.48 -2.45 14.46
C ASP A 80 14.48 -3.11 13.48
N VAL A 81 14.39 -4.44 13.48
CA VAL A 81 13.38 -5.18 12.72
C VAL A 81 11.97 -4.81 13.18
N LEU A 82 11.72 -4.78 14.49
CA LEU A 82 10.42 -4.42 15.05
C LEU A 82 10.04 -2.98 14.70
N LEU A 83 10.99 -2.04 14.80
CA LEU A 83 10.78 -0.65 14.46
C LEU A 83 10.45 -0.48 12.97
N ASN A 84 11.19 -1.16 12.08
CA ASN A 84 10.90 -1.15 10.66
C ASN A 84 9.50 -1.71 10.36
N ILE A 85 9.13 -2.85 10.95
CA ILE A 85 7.78 -3.41 10.82
C ILE A 85 6.74 -2.37 11.27
N GLY A 86 6.93 -1.77 12.44
CA GLY A 86 6.03 -0.75 12.97
C GLY A 86 5.86 0.44 12.03
N THR A 87 6.96 0.99 11.51
CA THR A 87 6.94 2.13 10.58
C THR A 87 6.20 1.78 9.29
N TYR A 88 6.54 0.68 8.63
CA TYR A 88 5.91 0.33 7.36
C TYR A 88 4.45 -0.10 7.51
N VAL A 89 4.09 -0.76 8.62
CA VAL A 89 2.68 -1.06 8.95
C VAL A 89 1.90 0.23 9.20
N ALA A 90 2.45 1.16 9.97
CA ALA A 90 1.83 2.45 10.24
C ALA A 90 1.61 3.23 8.93
N VAL A 91 2.66 3.45 8.15
CA VAL A 91 2.57 4.19 6.87
C VAL A 91 1.56 3.56 5.92
N SER A 92 1.59 2.22 5.78
CA SER A 92 0.69 1.56 4.84
C SER A 92 -0.77 1.53 5.30
N SER A 93 -1.00 1.34 6.61
CA SER A 93 -2.36 1.41 7.16
C SER A 93 -2.93 2.82 7.07
N THR A 94 -2.10 3.85 7.29
CA THR A 94 -2.49 5.25 7.06
C THR A 94 -2.83 5.49 5.60
N ALA A 95 -1.98 5.06 4.66
CA ALA A 95 -2.24 5.19 3.23
C ALA A 95 -3.57 4.53 2.84
N LEU A 96 -3.82 3.30 3.30
CA LEU A 96 -5.06 2.57 2.99
C LEU A 96 -6.29 3.22 3.62
N ASN A 97 -6.19 3.72 4.86
CA ASN A 97 -7.30 4.38 5.53
C ASN A 97 -7.64 5.72 4.86
N LEU A 98 -6.63 6.49 4.45
CA LEU A 98 -6.84 7.72 3.68
C LEU A 98 -7.49 7.42 2.33
N LEU A 99 -7.02 6.39 1.62
CA LEU A 99 -7.61 5.97 0.35
C LEU A 99 -9.08 5.55 0.54
N LYS A 100 -9.37 4.76 1.58
CA LYS A 100 -10.74 4.35 1.93
C LYS A 100 -11.63 5.55 2.21
N ALA A 101 -11.20 6.44 3.11
CA ALA A 101 -11.99 7.58 3.56
C ALA A 101 -12.31 8.53 2.39
N THR A 102 -11.30 8.87 1.59
CA THR A 102 -11.47 9.73 0.41
C THR A 102 -12.32 9.08 -0.68
N PHE A 103 -12.17 7.76 -0.90
CA PHE A 103 -12.96 7.02 -1.88
C PHE A 103 -14.44 6.96 -1.51
N ILE A 104 -14.76 6.59 -0.27
CA ILE A 104 -16.14 6.50 0.19
C ILE A 104 -16.80 7.88 0.17
N GLN A 105 -16.12 8.89 0.71
CA GLN A 105 -16.65 10.26 0.73
C GLN A 105 -16.92 10.80 -0.68
N LYS A 106 -16.05 10.50 -1.67
CA LYS A 106 -16.23 11.03 -3.03
C LYS A 106 -17.30 10.31 -3.84
N PHE A 107 -17.35 8.97 -3.77
CA PHE A 107 -18.20 8.17 -4.66
C PHE A 107 -19.55 7.78 -4.05
N PHE A 108 -19.68 7.80 -2.72
CA PHE A 108 -20.91 7.43 -2.02
C PHE A 108 -21.52 8.60 -1.25
N GLY A 109 -20.69 9.46 -0.65
CA GLY A 109 -21.15 10.66 0.08
C GLY A 109 -22.01 10.37 1.30
N ASP A 110 -22.08 9.10 1.73
CA ASP A 110 -22.88 8.62 2.84
C ASP A 110 -22.19 8.82 4.20
N VAL A 111 -20.86 8.87 4.21
CA VAL A 111 -20.04 9.18 5.39
C VAL A 111 -19.08 10.33 5.08
N ILE A 112 -19.12 11.37 5.90
CA ILE A 112 -18.21 12.51 5.82
C ILE A 112 -17.05 12.26 6.77
N TYR A 113 -15.88 11.97 6.21
CA TYR A 113 -14.64 11.78 6.97
C TYR A 113 -13.87 13.09 7.14
N PHE A 114 -13.91 13.95 6.12
CA PHE A 114 -13.17 15.21 6.05
C PHE A 114 -14.17 16.36 5.89
N ASN A 115 -14.42 17.09 6.98
CA ASN A 115 -15.28 18.27 6.99
C ASN A 115 -14.53 19.49 6.42
N ASN A 116 -15.23 20.31 5.62
CA ASN A 116 -14.72 21.54 5.00
C ASN A 116 -13.63 21.34 3.94
N PHE A 117 -13.49 20.13 3.40
CA PHE A 117 -12.59 19.87 2.28
C PHE A 117 -13.35 20.03 0.97
N GLU A 118 -12.78 20.79 0.03
CA GLU A 118 -13.33 20.90 -1.32
C GLU A 118 -12.99 19.64 -2.13
N ASP A 119 -13.64 19.48 -3.28
CA ASP A 119 -13.41 18.36 -4.18
C ASP A 119 -11.93 18.21 -4.58
N LEU A 120 -11.24 19.32 -4.80
CA LEU A 120 -9.80 19.33 -5.12
C LEU A 120 -8.98 18.69 -4.00
N ASP A 121 -9.30 19.00 -2.75
CA ASP A 121 -8.55 18.51 -1.60
C ASP A 121 -8.76 17.02 -1.35
N ILE A 122 -9.95 16.51 -1.68
CA ILE A 122 -10.22 15.07 -1.63
C ILE A 122 -9.34 14.34 -2.67
N TYR A 123 -9.17 14.90 -3.87
CA TYR A 123 -8.26 14.34 -4.87
C TYR A 123 -6.78 14.44 -4.45
N THR A 124 -6.37 15.53 -3.80
CA THR A 124 -4.98 15.62 -3.30
C THR A 124 -4.72 14.60 -2.20
N MET A 125 -5.67 14.37 -1.29
CA MET A 125 -5.56 13.31 -0.26
C MET A 125 -5.52 11.90 -0.86
N MET A 126 -6.29 11.63 -1.92
CA MET A 126 -6.12 10.40 -2.72
C MET A 126 -4.70 10.31 -3.28
N GLY A 127 -4.17 11.40 -3.87
CA GLY A 127 -2.80 11.46 -4.37
C GLY A 127 -1.75 11.16 -3.29
N VAL A 128 -1.91 11.72 -2.10
CA VAL A 128 -1.05 11.45 -0.94
C VAL A 128 -1.09 9.98 -0.55
N SER A 129 -2.26 9.34 -0.54
CA SER A 129 -2.37 7.92 -0.23
C SER A 129 -1.62 7.03 -1.23
N VAL A 130 -1.64 7.40 -2.52
CA VAL A 130 -0.89 6.71 -3.58
C VAL A 130 0.62 6.92 -3.40
N LEU A 131 1.05 8.15 -3.09
CA LEU A 131 2.46 8.47 -2.83
C LEU A 131 3.01 7.71 -1.62
N LEU A 132 2.24 7.61 -0.53
CA LEU A 132 2.63 6.83 0.65
C LEU A 132 2.73 5.34 0.30
N SER A 133 1.79 4.80 -0.47
CA SER A 133 1.84 3.41 -0.92
C SER A 133 3.06 3.15 -1.81
N PHE A 134 3.39 4.11 -2.69
CA PHE A 134 4.56 4.03 -3.55
C PHE A 134 5.88 4.11 -2.76
N TYR A 135 5.95 4.97 -1.75
CA TYR A 135 7.10 5.06 -0.84
C TYR A 135 7.36 3.72 -0.14
N VAL A 136 6.31 3.05 0.34
CA VAL A 136 6.42 1.73 0.95
C VAL A 136 6.97 0.72 -0.04
N ILE A 137 6.45 0.68 -1.27
CA ILE A 137 6.90 -0.27 -2.29
C ILE A 137 8.39 -0.08 -2.61
N ILE A 138 8.83 1.15 -2.91
CA ILE A 138 10.23 1.43 -3.28
C ILE A 138 11.20 1.04 -2.18
N ASN A 139 10.90 1.35 -0.92
CA ASN A 139 11.84 1.14 0.16
C ASN A 139 11.79 -0.29 0.75
N MET A 140 10.84 -1.12 0.29
CA MET A 140 10.73 -2.52 0.68
C MET A 140 11.23 -3.51 -0.39
N THR A 141 11.37 -3.07 -1.65
CA THR A 141 11.96 -3.85 -2.76
C THR A 141 13.46 -3.66 -2.86
#